data_AF-A0A3D1BF14-F1
#
_entry.id   AF-A0A3D1BF14-F1
#
_cell.length_a   1.000
_cell.length_b   1.000
_cell.length_c   1.000
_cell.angle_alpha   90.00
_cell.angle_beta   90.00
_cell.angle_gamma   90.00
#
_symmetry.space_group_name_H-M   'P 1'
#
loop_
_entity.id
_entity.type
_entity.pdbx_description
1 polymer ?
#
loop_
_entity_poly.entity_id
_entity_poly.type
_entity_poly.pdbx_seq_one_letter_code
_entity_poly.pdbx_strand_id
1 'polypeptide(L)'
;MQTPFFSRVAVALCAVTFSGSALAQSEDAPVYQFKTLADLTATEVKDQCQTGTCWSFSTTSFLESEVARISGKVIDLSEMASVRHTYPLKAEMYLRHHGLHQFGPGSLCHDVLNAVRNYGMVPEAEYTGLDEGETEFNHGELDAVLAAAVKAMSEQRVLSDDWRDAVDGICDAYLGELPRSFIFENKRYTPASFRDMLGINANDYVSITSFSHHPFGASFALEVPDNFSRGEYLNVALDELRRMVRGALEQGYTVAWDADVSEKG
;
A
#
# COMPACT_ATOMS: atom_id res chain seq x y z
N MET A 1 -20.43 -83.18 13.86
CA MET A 1 -20.80 -83.57 15.23
C MET A 1 -19.52 -83.85 15.98
N GLN A 2 -18.99 -82.86 16.71
CA GLN A 2 -18.06 -82.97 17.85
C GLN A 2 -17.59 -81.54 18.20
N THR A 3 -18.19 -80.99 19.26
CA THR A 3 -17.68 -79.84 20.02
C THR A 3 -16.47 -80.26 20.84
N PRO A 4 -15.57 -79.33 21.16
CA PRO A 4 -15.16 -79.22 22.55
C PRO A 4 -15.20 -77.78 23.08
N PHE A 5 -15.98 -77.69 24.15
CA PHE A 5 -15.81 -76.87 25.34
C PHE A 5 -14.37 -76.37 25.59
N PHE A 6 -14.16 -75.06 25.69
CA PHE A 6 -13.06 -74.51 26.48
C PHE A 6 -13.51 -73.37 27.39
N SER A 7 -13.04 -73.54 28.63
CA SER A 7 -13.29 -72.82 29.87
C SER A 7 -13.16 -71.30 29.77
N ARG A 8 -14.08 -70.58 30.43
CA ARG A 8 -14.01 -69.15 30.69
C ARG A 8 -12.97 -68.88 31.79
N VAL A 9 -11.88 -68.20 31.46
CA VAL A 9 -10.99 -67.57 32.45
C VAL A 9 -11.42 -66.12 32.59
N ALA A 10 -11.94 -65.76 33.75
CA ALA A 10 -12.28 -64.40 34.11
C ALA A 10 -11.02 -63.67 34.58
N VAL A 11 -10.56 -62.70 33.79
CA VAL A 11 -9.54 -61.73 34.21
C VAL A 11 -10.26 -60.47 34.68
N ALA A 12 -10.26 -60.24 35.99
CA ALA A 12 -10.72 -58.99 36.58
C ALA A 12 -9.69 -57.89 36.34
N LEU A 13 -9.99 -56.99 35.40
CA LEU A 13 -9.23 -55.76 35.20
C LEU A 13 -9.88 -54.65 36.04
N CYS A 14 -9.20 -54.22 37.12
CA CYS A 14 -9.57 -53.00 37.86
C CYS A 14 -9.41 -51.79 36.93
N ALA A 15 -10.53 -51.25 36.44
CA ALA A 15 -10.55 -49.96 35.77
C ALA A 15 -10.43 -48.84 36.81
N VAL A 16 -9.27 -48.19 36.86
CA VAL A 16 -9.10 -46.93 37.59
C VAL A 16 -9.78 -45.84 36.76
N THR A 17 -10.96 -45.42 37.19
CA THR A 17 -11.68 -44.29 36.60
C THR A 17 -11.03 -42.98 37.04
N PHE A 18 -10.13 -42.46 36.20
CA PHE A 18 -9.62 -41.10 36.35
C PHE A 18 -10.75 -40.13 36.02
N SER A 19 -11.42 -39.61 37.05
CA SER A 19 -12.42 -38.56 36.90
C SER A 19 -11.69 -37.25 36.61
N GLY A 20 -11.37 -37.03 35.33
CA GLY A 20 -10.89 -35.73 34.86
C GLY A 20 -12.02 -34.72 34.99
N SER A 21 -11.90 -33.80 35.95
CA SER A 21 -12.72 -32.61 35.99
C SER A 21 -12.35 -31.76 34.77
N ALA A 22 -13.17 -31.82 33.72
CA ALA A 22 -13.11 -30.87 32.63
C ALA A 22 -13.49 -29.49 33.21
N LEU A 23 -12.47 -28.67 33.52
CA LEU A 23 -12.66 -27.24 33.65
C LEU A 23 -13.10 -26.75 32.27
N ALA A 24 -14.39 -26.52 32.10
CA ALA A 24 -14.91 -25.79 30.96
C ALA A 24 -14.26 -24.39 31.02
N GLN A 25 -13.28 -24.15 30.15
CA GLN A 25 -12.86 -22.79 29.83
C GLN A 25 -14.11 -22.09 29.27
N SER A 26 -14.58 -21.06 29.96
CA SER A 26 -15.49 -20.09 29.36
C SER A 26 -14.71 -19.43 28.22
N GLU A 27 -15.01 -19.80 26.98
CA GLU A 27 -14.66 -18.96 25.83
C GLU A 27 -15.36 -17.62 26.06
N ASP A 28 -14.57 -16.60 26.43
CA ASP A 28 -15.08 -15.25 26.54
C ASP A 28 -15.68 -14.84 25.18
N ALA A 29 -16.96 -14.42 25.20
CA ALA A 29 -17.62 -13.95 23.98
C ALA A 29 -16.83 -12.78 23.40
N PRO A 30 -16.64 -12.72 22.07
CA PRO A 30 -15.83 -11.69 21.45
C PRO A 30 -16.42 -10.30 21.74
N VAL A 31 -15.56 -9.35 22.15
CA VAL A 31 -15.91 -7.96 22.51
C VAL A 31 -16.62 -7.25 21.36
N TYR A 32 -16.28 -7.60 20.12
CA TYR A 32 -16.91 -7.09 18.91
C TYR A 32 -17.42 -8.23 18.04
N GLN A 33 -18.62 -8.04 17.48
CA GLN A 33 -19.20 -8.91 16.46
C GLN A 33 -19.35 -8.12 15.17
N PHE A 34 -18.65 -8.56 14.12
CA PHE A 34 -18.69 -7.91 12.82
C PHE A 34 -19.63 -8.65 11.88
N LYS A 35 -20.41 -7.87 11.12
CA LYS A 35 -21.20 -8.36 10.00
C LYS A 35 -20.66 -7.74 8.72
N THR A 36 -20.12 -8.59 7.85
CA THR A 36 -19.67 -8.16 6.52
C THR A 36 -20.86 -7.66 5.70
N LEU A 37 -20.77 -6.41 5.23
CA LEU A 37 -21.77 -5.80 4.36
C LEU A 37 -21.32 -5.79 2.89
N ALA A 38 -20.02 -5.67 2.66
CA ALA A 38 -19.36 -5.79 1.37
C ALA A 38 -18.05 -6.54 1.56
N ASP A 39 -17.73 -7.43 0.64
CA ASP A 39 -16.49 -8.20 0.58
C ASP A 39 -15.98 -8.09 -0.86
N LEU A 40 -14.92 -7.33 -1.06
CA LEU A 40 -14.43 -6.92 -2.37
C LEU A 40 -13.06 -7.54 -2.61
N THR A 41 -12.78 -7.89 -3.87
CA THR A 41 -11.51 -8.51 -4.24
C THR A 41 -10.35 -7.58 -3.92
N ALA A 42 -9.41 -8.09 -3.11
CA ALA A 42 -8.12 -7.50 -2.82
C ALA A 42 -7.04 -8.59 -2.92
N THR A 43 -5.79 -8.17 -3.07
CA THR A 43 -4.62 -9.04 -2.93
C THR A 43 -4.37 -9.40 -1.46
N GLU A 44 -3.32 -10.16 -1.21
CA GLU A 44 -2.87 -10.43 0.15
C GLU A 44 -2.41 -9.15 0.87
N VAL A 45 -2.50 -9.19 2.21
CA VAL A 45 -2.05 -8.09 3.08
C VAL A 45 -0.54 -7.95 2.95
N LYS A 46 -0.08 -6.73 2.67
CA LYS A 46 1.33 -6.38 2.55
C LYS A 46 1.86 -5.72 3.82
N ASP A 47 3.18 -5.69 3.98
CA ASP A 47 3.87 -5.05 5.10
C ASP A 47 4.89 -4.04 4.60
N GLN A 48 4.66 -2.76 4.92
CA GLN A 48 5.60 -1.67 4.59
C GLN A 48 6.82 -1.65 5.52
N CYS A 49 6.82 -2.44 6.60
CA CYS A 49 7.87 -2.54 7.60
C CYS A 49 8.36 -1.16 8.09
N GLN A 50 9.68 -0.92 8.10
CA GLN A 50 10.31 0.28 8.66
C GLN A 50 10.43 1.38 7.60
N THR A 51 9.29 1.81 7.06
CA THR A 51 9.21 2.85 6.03
C THR A 51 8.04 3.82 6.26
N GLY A 52 8.14 5.01 5.65
CA GLY A 52 7.07 6.01 5.60
C GLY A 52 6.22 5.95 4.32
N THR A 53 5.99 4.77 3.74
CA THR A 53 5.44 4.61 2.38
C THR A 53 3.99 4.08 2.35
N CYS A 54 3.23 4.22 3.44
CA CYS A 54 1.83 3.76 3.54
C CYS A 54 0.94 4.26 2.38
N TRP A 55 1.18 5.47 1.90
CA TRP A 55 0.52 6.07 0.74
C TRP A 55 0.73 5.25 -0.54
N SER A 56 1.89 4.64 -0.71
CA SER A 56 2.20 3.75 -1.83
C SER A 56 1.51 2.41 -1.67
N PHE A 57 1.65 1.77 -0.50
CA PHE A 57 1.03 0.47 -0.21
C PHE A 57 -0.50 0.50 -0.30
N SER A 58 -1.15 1.46 0.37
CA SER A 58 -2.60 1.58 0.36
C SER A 58 -3.16 1.87 -1.03
N THR A 59 -2.52 2.76 -1.79
CA THR A 59 -2.99 3.10 -3.14
C THR A 59 -2.68 2.01 -4.15
N THR A 60 -1.56 1.30 -3.99
CA THR A 60 -1.23 0.13 -4.82
C THR A 60 -2.26 -0.98 -4.58
N SER A 61 -2.59 -1.30 -3.32
CA SER A 61 -3.67 -2.24 -2.99
C SER A 61 -5.04 -1.83 -3.57
N PHE A 62 -5.35 -0.53 -3.55
CA PHE A 62 -6.52 0.01 -4.24
C PHE A 62 -6.46 -0.24 -5.76
N LEU A 63 -5.33 0.04 -6.40
CA LEU A 63 -5.13 -0.20 -7.83
C LEU A 63 -5.17 -1.68 -8.20
N GLU A 64 -4.63 -2.58 -7.38
CA GLU A 64 -4.73 -4.02 -7.57
C GLU A 64 -6.18 -4.50 -7.54
N SER A 65 -6.98 -3.93 -6.63
CA SER A 65 -8.43 -4.18 -6.58
C SER A 65 -9.13 -3.68 -7.86
N GLU A 66 -8.74 -2.51 -8.37
CA GLU A 66 -9.25 -1.99 -9.65
C GLU A 66 -8.81 -2.83 -10.84
N VAL A 67 -7.57 -3.31 -10.86
CA VAL A 67 -7.06 -4.25 -11.88
C VAL A 67 -7.88 -5.53 -11.86
N ALA A 68 -8.17 -6.08 -10.68
CA ALA A 68 -9.03 -7.25 -10.54
C ALA A 68 -10.45 -6.97 -11.05
N ARG A 69 -11.02 -5.80 -10.73
CA ARG A 69 -12.36 -5.39 -11.18
C ARG A 69 -12.46 -5.21 -12.69
N ILE A 70 -11.45 -4.60 -13.31
CA ILE A 70 -11.44 -4.24 -14.74
C ILE A 70 -11.03 -5.43 -15.62
N SER A 71 -9.94 -6.11 -15.25
CA SER A 71 -9.31 -7.14 -16.09
C SER A 71 -9.68 -8.57 -15.67
N GLY A 72 -10.21 -8.77 -14.47
CA GLY A 72 -10.43 -10.09 -13.87
C GLY A 72 -9.15 -10.78 -13.37
N LYS A 73 -8.00 -10.10 -13.40
CA LYS A 73 -6.72 -10.63 -12.93
C LYS A 73 -6.36 -10.07 -11.56
N VAL A 74 -5.92 -10.93 -10.66
CA VAL A 74 -5.28 -10.53 -9.39
C VAL A 74 -3.78 -10.51 -9.63
N ILE A 75 -3.18 -9.33 -9.54
CA ILE A 75 -1.77 -9.09 -9.85
C ILE A 75 -1.17 -8.32 -8.69
N ASP A 76 0.00 -8.76 -8.26
CA ASP A 76 0.82 -8.10 -7.27
C ASP A 76 1.68 -7.02 -7.94
N LEU A 77 1.49 -5.77 -7.53
CA LEU A 77 2.09 -4.59 -8.15
C LEU A 77 3.13 -3.99 -7.21
N SER A 78 4.22 -3.49 -7.80
CA SER A 78 5.29 -2.89 -7.02
C SER A 78 4.90 -1.55 -6.42
N GLU A 79 4.79 -1.50 -5.09
CA GLU A 79 4.68 -0.25 -4.34
C GLU A 79 5.94 0.59 -4.51
N MET A 80 7.11 -0.05 -4.55
CA MET A 80 8.39 0.64 -4.61
C MET A 80 8.61 1.35 -5.94
N ALA A 81 7.99 0.88 -7.04
CA ALA A 81 8.06 1.59 -8.31
C ALA A 81 7.51 3.02 -8.19
N SER A 82 6.39 3.19 -7.49
CA SER A 82 5.80 4.51 -7.23
C SER A 82 6.68 5.35 -6.31
N VAL A 83 7.27 4.74 -5.27
CA VAL A 83 8.21 5.41 -4.35
C VAL A 83 9.43 5.94 -5.13
N ARG A 84 10.06 5.08 -5.92
CA ARG A 84 11.27 5.39 -6.71
C ARG A 84 11.04 6.49 -7.74
N HIS A 85 9.84 6.55 -8.35
CA HIS A 85 9.45 7.66 -9.21
C HIS A 85 9.19 8.96 -8.46
N THR A 86 8.64 8.88 -7.25
CA THR A 86 8.15 10.03 -6.50
C THR A 86 9.27 10.78 -5.78
N TYR A 87 10.25 10.08 -5.21
CA TYR A 87 11.32 10.70 -4.41
C TYR A 87 12.13 11.77 -5.15
N PRO A 88 12.58 11.57 -6.41
CA PRO A 88 13.24 12.63 -7.17
C PRO A 88 12.35 13.86 -7.43
N LEU A 89 11.05 13.66 -7.65
CA LEU A 89 10.09 14.76 -7.84
C LEU A 89 9.91 15.58 -6.56
N LYS A 90 9.94 14.92 -5.40
CA LYS A 90 9.93 15.59 -4.09
C LYS A 90 11.20 16.39 -3.87
N ALA A 91 12.35 15.85 -4.27
CA ALA A 91 13.63 16.55 -4.17
C ALA A 91 13.60 17.81 -5.06
N GLU A 92 13.06 17.69 -6.27
CA GLU A 92 12.85 18.83 -7.15
C GLU A 92 11.97 19.90 -6.51
N MET A 93 10.84 19.51 -5.92
CA MET A 93 9.93 20.43 -5.24
C MET A 93 10.64 21.14 -4.08
N TYR A 94 11.34 20.41 -3.24
CA TYR A 94 12.12 20.96 -2.13
C TYR A 94 13.16 21.99 -2.59
N LEU A 95 13.94 21.65 -3.63
CA LEU A 95 14.98 22.52 -4.18
C LEU A 95 14.39 23.77 -4.84
N ARG A 96 13.30 23.64 -5.60
CA ARG A 96 12.60 24.78 -6.22
C ARG A 96 11.99 25.73 -5.19
N HIS A 97 11.64 25.21 -4.03
CA HIS A 97 11.17 25.98 -2.88
C HIS A 97 12.30 26.40 -1.93
N HIS A 98 13.56 26.34 -2.38
CA HIS A 98 14.73 26.78 -1.61
C HIS A 98 14.84 26.12 -0.23
N GLY A 99 14.47 24.84 -0.16
CA GLY A 99 14.52 24.04 1.06
C GLY A 99 13.46 24.39 2.11
N LEU A 100 12.46 25.19 1.75
CA LEU A 100 11.37 25.61 2.65
C LEU A 100 10.10 24.75 2.52
N HIS A 101 10.11 23.76 1.62
CA HIS A 101 9.05 22.77 1.53
C HIS A 101 9.38 21.54 2.40
N GLN A 102 8.41 20.67 2.66
CA GLN A 102 8.68 19.41 3.36
C GLN A 102 9.51 18.47 2.48
N PHE A 103 10.46 17.75 3.07
CA PHE A 103 11.14 16.63 2.41
C PHE A 103 11.27 15.47 3.40
N GLY A 104 10.53 14.40 3.14
CA GLY A 104 10.47 13.18 3.95
C GLY A 104 9.85 12.04 3.15
N PRO A 105 9.63 10.85 3.75
CA PRO A 105 9.17 9.66 3.02
C PRO A 105 7.67 9.64 2.69
N GLY A 106 6.84 10.37 3.44
CA GLY A 106 5.38 10.39 3.29
C GLY A 106 4.87 11.15 2.06
N SER A 107 3.82 10.67 1.40
CA SER A 107 3.17 11.29 0.24
C SER A 107 1.66 11.00 0.31
N LEU A 108 0.90 11.27 -0.74
CA LEU A 108 -0.54 11.02 -0.77
C LEU A 108 -0.96 10.14 -1.95
N CYS A 109 -2.19 9.60 -1.90
CA CYS A 109 -2.69 8.66 -2.91
C CYS A 109 -2.55 9.16 -4.35
N HIS A 110 -2.74 10.46 -4.57
CA HIS A 110 -2.64 11.04 -5.91
C HIS A 110 -1.22 11.02 -6.49
N ASP A 111 -0.17 10.86 -5.67
CA ASP A 111 1.20 10.74 -6.15
C ASP A 111 1.46 9.36 -6.79
N VAL A 112 0.84 8.30 -6.27
CA VAL A 112 0.81 6.99 -6.95
C VAL A 112 0.08 7.10 -8.28
N LEU A 113 -1.08 7.77 -8.31
CA LEU A 113 -1.80 8.00 -9.58
C LEU A 113 -0.98 8.84 -10.57
N ASN A 114 -0.20 9.82 -10.09
CA ASN A 114 0.73 10.58 -10.92
C ASN A 114 1.84 9.69 -11.48
N ALA A 115 2.41 8.79 -10.65
CA ALA A 115 3.42 7.84 -11.08
C ALA A 115 2.86 6.88 -12.16
N VAL A 116 1.68 6.31 -11.92
CA VAL A 116 0.96 5.47 -12.88
C VAL A 116 0.71 6.20 -14.19
N ARG A 117 0.25 7.47 -14.14
CA ARG A 117 -0.03 8.27 -15.33
C ARG A 117 1.22 8.50 -16.18
N ASN A 118 2.33 8.88 -15.53
CA ASN A 118 3.53 9.36 -16.21
C ASN A 118 4.52 8.26 -16.56
N TYR A 119 4.58 7.20 -15.75
CA TYR A 119 5.62 6.19 -15.86
C TYR A 119 5.07 4.77 -16.06
N GLY A 120 3.82 4.50 -15.65
CA GLY A 120 3.18 3.21 -15.81
C GLY A 120 3.23 2.36 -14.54
N MET A 121 3.15 1.04 -14.69
CA MET A 121 3.02 0.10 -13.59
C MET A 121 3.98 -1.08 -13.78
N VAL A 122 4.45 -1.67 -12.68
CA VAL A 122 5.41 -2.78 -12.69
C VAL A 122 4.91 -3.86 -11.74
N PRO A 123 4.95 -5.15 -12.11
CA PRO A 123 4.69 -6.24 -11.17
C PRO A 123 5.75 -6.28 -10.06
N GLU A 124 5.37 -6.66 -8.85
CA GLU A 124 6.30 -6.76 -7.71
C GLU A 124 7.50 -7.67 -8.02
N ALA A 125 7.24 -8.80 -8.69
CA ALA A 125 8.28 -9.75 -9.10
C ALA A 125 9.36 -9.19 -10.04
N GLU A 126 9.12 -8.04 -10.69
CA GLU A 126 10.06 -7.39 -11.60
C GLU A 126 10.79 -6.21 -10.94
N TYR A 127 10.28 -5.69 -9.83
CA TYR A 127 10.89 -4.61 -9.08
C TYR A 127 10.37 -4.61 -7.64
N THR A 128 11.09 -5.25 -6.73
CA THR A 128 10.70 -5.30 -5.31
C THR A 128 11.12 -4.04 -4.55
N GLY A 129 12.19 -3.39 -5.00
CA GLY A 129 12.86 -2.32 -4.27
C GLY A 129 13.66 -2.79 -3.05
N LEU A 130 13.82 -4.11 -2.87
CA LEU A 130 14.67 -4.73 -1.84
C LEU A 130 16.02 -5.14 -2.43
N ASP A 131 17.06 -5.10 -1.59
CA ASP A 131 18.37 -5.65 -1.94
C ASP A 131 18.35 -7.19 -1.96
N GLU A 132 19.33 -7.79 -2.65
CA GLU A 132 19.43 -9.24 -2.78
C GLU A 132 19.57 -9.92 -1.40
N GLY A 133 18.57 -10.72 -1.06
CA GLY A 133 18.52 -11.48 0.20
C GLY A 133 17.78 -10.79 1.34
N GLU A 134 17.32 -9.54 1.14
CA GLU A 134 16.43 -8.87 2.08
C GLU A 134 14.97 -9.31 1.89
N THR A 135 14.21 -9.30 2.99
CA THR A 135 12.79 -9.70 3.00
C THR A 135 11.89 -8.67 3.69
N GLU A 136 12.46 -7.61 4.24
CA GLU A 136 11.74 -6.58 4.99
C GLU A 136 12.30 -5.21 4.59
N PHE A 137 11.43 -4.21 4.42
CA PHE A 137 11.87 -2.86 4.09
C PHE A 137 12.43 -2.13 5.32
N ASN A 138 13.58 -1.46 5.14
CA ASN A 138 14.12 -0.52 6.10
C ASN A 138 14.74 0.69 5.40
N HIS A 139 13.97 1.77 5.29
CA HIS A 139 14.41 2.98 4.59
C HIS A 139 15.08 3.99 5.52
N GLY A 140 15.39 3.64 6.77
CA GLY A 140 15.95 4.58 7.74
C GLY A 140 17.25 5.24 7.26
N GLU A 141 18.13 4.48 6.61
CA GLU A 141 19.37 5.01 6.03
C GLU A 141 19.10 5.79 4.74
N LEU A 142 18.31 5.23 3.81
CA LEU A 142 17.91 5.89 2.57
C LEU A 142 17.31 7.28 2.84
N ASP A 143 16.31 7.36 3.72
CA ASP A 143 15.60 8.59 4.04
C ASP A 143 16.57 9.64 4.63
N ALA A 144 17.48 9.22 5.52
CA ALA A 144 18.46 10.11 6.14
C ALA A 144 19.50 10.63 5.13
N VAL A 145 20.06 9.75 4.30
CA VAL A 145 21.07 10.10 3.29
C VAL A 145 20.46 11.02 2.24
N LEU A 146 19.30 10.65 1.71
CA LEU A 146 18.62 11.43 0.68
C LEU A 146 18.22 12.81 1.20
N ALA A 147 17.65 12.91 2.41
CA ALA A 147 17.29 14.19 3.01
C ALA A 147 18.52 15.07 3.26
N ALA A 148 19.62 14.51 3.76
CA ALA A 148 20.86 15.25 3.98
C ALA A 148 21.44 15.79 2.66
N ALA A 149 21.46 14.96 1.60
CA ALA A 149 21.95 15.36 0.29
C ALA A 149 21.12 16.50 -0.30
N VAL A 150 19.79 16.34 -0.35
CA VAL A 150 18.87 17.35 -0.91
C VAL A 150 18.90 18.65 -0.09
N LYS A 151 19.03 18.57 1.23
CA LYS A 151 19.25 19.74 2.09
C LYS A 151 20.54 20.48 1.73
N ALA A 152 21.67 19.78 1.63
CA ALA A 152 22.95 20.38 1.27
C ALA A 152 22.91 21.05 -0.12
N MET A 153 22.20 20.44 -1.07
CA MET A 153 21.95 21.00 -2.40
C MET A 153 21.14 22.32 -2.32
N SER A 154 20.11 22.39 -1.46
CA SER A 154 19.28 23.59 -1.30
C SER A 154 20.02 24.81 -0.74
N GLU A 155 21.13 24.57 -0.02
CA GLU A 155 21.98 25.62 0.57
C GLU A 155 22.99 26.21 -0.43
N GLN A 156 23.10 25.62 -1.63
CA GLN A 156 24.01 26.12 -2.66
C GLN A 156 23.44 27.35 -3.36
N ARG A 157 24.29 28.37 -3.53
CA ARG A 157 23.92 29.60 -4.26
C ARG A 157 23.60 29.34 -5.73
N VAL A 158 24.32 28.39 -6.34
CA VAL A 158 24.10 27.91 -7.70
C VAL A 158 24.11 26.40 -7.62
N LEU A 159 23.01 25.78 -7.99
CA LEU A 159 22.87 24.34 -8.03
C LEU A 159 23.54 23.79 -9.29
N SER A 160 24.35 22.74 -9.17
CA SER A 160 24.93 22.05 -10.35
C SER A 160 23.83 21.37 -11.15
N ASP A 161 23.98 21.23 -12.46
CA ASP A 161 23.06 20.45 -13.28
C ASP A 161 23.05 18.94 -12.92
N ASP A 162 24.09 18.47 -12.25
CA ASP A 162 24.27 17.06 -11.82
C ASP A 162 23.39 16.66 -10.62
N TRP A 163 22.64 17.59 -10.02
CA TRP A 163 21.87 17.30 -8.80
C TRP A 163 20.83 16.20 -9.00
N ARG A 164 20.28 16.08 -10.22
CA ARG A 164 19.30 15.04 -10.58
C ARG A 164 19.95 13.67 -10.56
N ASP A 165 21.09 13.53 -11.24
CA ASP A 165 21.85 12.29 -11.30
C ASP A 165 22.32 11.86 -9.91
N ALA A 166 22.66 12.81 -9.03
CA ALA A 166 23.02 12.52 -7.64
C ALA A 166 21.82 11.99 -6.83
N VAL A 167 20.63 12.60 -6.98
CA VAL A 167 19.40 12.14 -6.32
C VAL A 167 18.97 10.77 -6.84
N ASP A 168 19.00 10.57 -8.16
CA ASP A 168 18.67 9.30 -8.78
C ASP A 168 19.68 8.21 -8.37
N GLY A 169 20.98 8.51 -8.35
CA GLY A 169 22.00 7.57 -7.92
C GLY A 169 21.86 7.14 -6.45
N ILE A 170 21.43 8.04 -5.56
CA ILE A 170 21.07 7.64 -4.18
C ILE A 170 19.86 6.71 -4.22
N CYS A 171 18.79 7.06 -4.93
CA CYS A 171 17.61 6.21 -4.98
C CYS A 171 17.89 4.83 -5.60
N ASP A 172 18.67 4.76 -6.68
CA ASP A 172 19.07 3.50 -7.33
C ASP A 172 19.97 2.65 -6.44
N ALA A 173 20.80 3.26 -5.60
CA ALA A 173 21.68 2.53 -4.69
C ALA A 173 20.93 1.79 -3.58
N TYR A 174 19.75 2.27 -3.16
CA TYR A 174 18.97 1.66 -2.07
C TYR A 174 17.69 0.96 -2.54
N LEU A 175 17.12 1.36 -3.69
CA LEU A 175 15.87 0.80 -4.21
C LEU A 175 16.09 0.03 -5.52
N GLY A 176 17.31 0.03 -6.07
CA GLY A 176 17.59 -0.50 -7.39
C GLY A 176 17.03 0.36 -8.54
N GLU A 177 17.51 0.07 -9.75
CA GLU A 177 17.07 0.73 -10.97
C GLU A 177 15.70 0.22 -11.45
N LEU A 178 14.83 1.15 -11.87
CA LEU A 178 13.53 0.79 -12.44
C LEU A 178 13.66 0.02 -13.76
N PRO A 179 12.90 -1.07 -13.96
CA PRO A 179 12.98 -1.85 -15.18
C PRO A 179 12.39 -1.08 -16.37
N ARG A 180 13.16 -0.99 -17.46
CA ARG A 180 12.68 -0.39 -18.73
C ARG A 180 11.69 -1.30 -19.46
N SER A 181 11.82 -2.61 -19.28
CA SER A 181 10.91 -3.61 -19.82
C SER A 181 11.06 -4.94 -19.08
N PHE A 182 9.98 -5.72 -19.05
CA PHE A 182 9.92 -7.03 -18.40
C PHE A 182 9.08 -8.01 -19.21
N ILE A 183 9.11 -9.30 -18.84
CA ILE A 183 8.30 -10.34 -19.45
C ILE A 183 7.17 -10.73 -18.49
N PHE A 184 5.92 -10.53 -18.92
CA PHE A 184 4.75 -10.98 -18.19
C PHE A 184 3.91 -11.88 -19.11
N GLU A 185 3.54 -13.08 -18.64
CA GLU A 185 2.78 -14.07 -19.42
C GLU A 185 3.35 -14.31 -20.85
N ASN A 186 4.67 -14.47 -20.96
CA ASN A 186 5.40 -14.67 -22.22
C ASN A 186 5.32 -13.50 -23.22
N LYS A 187 4.93 -12.31 -22.79
CA LYS A 187 4.93 -11.08 -23.61
C LYS A 187 5.82 -10.02 -22.97
N ARG A 188 6.53 -9.26 -23.81
CA ARG A 188 7.34 -8.13 -23.36
C ARG A 188 6.46 -6.90 -23.15
N TYR A 189 6.60 -6.26 -22.01
CA TYR A 189 5.95 -4.99 -21.70
C TYR A 189 6.98 -3.94 -21.29
N THR A 190 6.65 -2.67 -21.50
CA THR A 190 7.20 -1.56 -20.73
C THR A 190 6.23 -1.25 -19.60
N PRO A 191 6.63 -0.51 -18.54
CA PRO A 191 5.71 -0.16 -17.48
C PRO A 191 4.43 0.56 -17.99
N ALA A 192 4.57 1.43 -18.98
CA ALA A 192 3.44 2.11 -19.62
C ALA A 192 2.52 1.15 -20.38
N SER A 193 3.06 0.25 -21.22
CA SER A 193 2.21 -0.71 -21.95
C SER A 193 1.61 -1.77 -21.05
N PHE A 194 2.22 -2.05 -19.90
CA PHE A 194 1.65 -2.91 -18.86
C PHE A 194 0.42 -2.26 -18.23
N ARG A 195 0.52 -1.01 -17.76
CA ARG A 195 -0.65 -0.23 -17.28
C ARG A 195 -1.80 -0.24 -18.29
N ASP A 196 -1.50 0.01 -19.57
CA ASP A 196 -2.52 0.04 -20.62
C ASP A 196 -3.18 -1.35 -20.82
N MET A 197 -2.41 -2.42 -20.71
CA MET A 197 -2.91 -3.80 -20.75
C MET A 197 -3.84 -4.11 -19.57
N LEU A 198 -3.55 -3.56 -18.39
CA LEU A 198 -4.39 -3.68 -17.20
C LEU A 198 -5.69 -2.84 -17.29
N GLY A 199 -5.80 -1.94 -18.26
CA GLY A 199 -6.95 -1.05 -18.43
C GLY A 199 -7.01 0.08 -17.41
N ILE A 200 -5.90 0.39 -16.73
CA ILE A 200 -5.84 1.45 -15.73
C ILE A 200 -5.60 2.80 -16.40
N ASN A 201 -6.52 3.73 -16.16
CA ASN A 201 -6.39 5.12 -16.55
C ASN A 201 -6.45 6.00 -15.29
N ALA A 202 -5.33 6.66 -14.97
CA ALA A 202 -5.22 7.49 -13.77
C ALA A 202 -6.20 8.67 -13.73
N ASN A 203 -6.82 9.04 -14.85
CA ASN A 203 -7.81 10.13 -14.92
C ASN A 203 -9.24 9.69 -14.53
N ASP A 204 -9.47 8.38 -14.35
CA ASP A 204 -10.78 7.85 -13.95
C ASP A 204 -10.99 7.92 -12.42
N TYR A 205 -9.96 8.30 -11.67
CA TYR A 205 -9.97 8.40 -10.21
C TYR A 205 -10.00 9.85 -9.75
N VAL A 206 -10.72 10.10 -8.65
CA VAL A 206 -10.87 11.43 -8.06
C VAL A 206 -10.57 11.39 -6.56
N SER A 207 -9.84 12.39 -6.09
CA SER A 207 -9.61 12.62 -4.66
C SER A 207 -10.75 13.45 -4.09
N ILE A 208 -11.31 13.03 -2.97
CA ILE A 208 -12.46 13.70 -2.33
C ILE A 208 -12.12 13.96 -0.86
N THR A 209 -12.53 15.12 -0.36
CA THR A 209 -12.32 15.52 1.04
C THR A 209 -13.55 16.21 1.62
N SER A 210 -13.52 16.57 2.91
CA SER A 210 -14.61 17.28 3.58
C SER A 210 -14.07 18.22 4.65
N PHE A 211 -13.87 19.49 4.29
CA PHE A 211 -13.45 20.54 5.22
C PHE A 211 -14.26 21.84 5.04
N SER A 212 -14.41 22.61 6.12
CA SER A 212 -15.21 23.83 6.15
C SER A 212 -14.42 25.12 5.90
N HIS A 213 -13.09 25.08 5.82
CA HIS A 213 -12.26 26.25 5.52
C HIS A 213 -12.23 26.61 4.03
N HIS A 214 -12.71 25.72 3.17
CA HIS A 214 -12.98 25.97 1.75
C HIS A 214 -14.45 25.74 1.41
N PRO A 215 -14.99 26.36 0.36
CA PRO A 215 -16.35 26.08 -0.10
C PRO A 215 -16.55 24.62 -0.48
N PHE A 216 -17.70 24.04 -0.14
CA PHE A 216 -18.13 22.77 -0.70
C PHE A 216 -18.47 22.90 -2.19
N GLY A 217 -18.22 21.85 -2.97
CA GLY A 217 -18.39 21.82 -4.42
C GLY A 217 -17.21 22.38 -5.22
N ALA A 218 -16.20 22.93 -4.56
CA ALA A 218 -14.95 23.37 -5.17
C ALA A 218 -13.83 22.37 -4.91
N SER A 219 -12.86 22.30 -5.83
CA SER A 219 -11.60 21.60 -5.61
C SER A 219 -10.57 22.53 -4.98
N PHE A 220 -9.75 22.00 -4.08
CA PHE A 220 -8.61 22.71 -3.52
C PHE A 220 -7.46 21.74 -3.21
N ALA A 221 -6.23 22.24 -3.19
CA ALA A 221 -5.08 21.46 -2.75
C ALA A 221 -5.08 21.37 -1.22
N LEU A 222 -5.17 20.15 -0.69
CA LEU A 222 -5.16 19.92 0.75
C LEU A 222 -3.84 20.42 1.36
N GLU A 223 -3.93 21.28 2.38
CA GLU A 223 -2.76 21.95 2.97
C GLU A 223 -2.03 21.09 4.01
N VAL A 224 -1.53 19.93 3.59
CA VAL A 224 -0.71 19.04 4.42
C VAL A 224 0.71 18.91 3.86
N PRO A 225 1.73 18.67 4.72
CA PRO A 225 3.13 18.62 4.29
C PRO A 225 3.41 17.61 3.17
N ASP A 226 2.71 16.47 3.19
CA ASP A 226 2.92 15.38 2.23
C ASP A 226 2.27 15.66 0.86
N ASN A 227 1.43 16.70 0.73
CA ASN A 227 0.85 17.12 -0.56
C ASN A 227 1.84 17.94 -1.40
N PHE A 228 3.02 17.37 -1.68
CA PHE A 228 4.09 18.07 -2.37
C PHE A 228 3.72 18.40 -3.83
N SER A 229 2.98 17.51 -4.49
CA SER A 229 2.56 17.68 -5.88
C SER A 229 1.34 18.60 -6.03
N ARG A 230 0.79 19.06 -4.90
CA ARG A 230 -0.38 19.95 -4.81
C ARG A 230 -1.62 19.35 -5.47
N GLY A 231 -1.81 18.04 -5.30
CA GLY A 231 -3.00 17.34 -5.75
C GLY A 231 -4.26 17.95 -5.15
N GLU A 232 -5.27 18.15 -6.00
CA GLU A 232 -6.54 18.75 -5.62
C GLU A 232 -7.53 17.68 -5.15
N TYR A 233 -8.31 18.03 -4.13
CA TYR A 233 -9.40 17.22 -3.61
C TYR A 233 -10.72 17.96 -3.86
N LEU A 234 -11.72 17.26 -4.39
CA LEU A 234 -13.08 17.77 -4.44
C LEU A 234 -13.63 17.86 -3.02
N ASN A 235 -13.98 19.07 -2.58
CA ASN A 235 -14.53 19.29 -1.26
C ASN A 235 -16.03 19.03 -1.24
N VAL A 236 -16.52 18.10 -0.42
CA VAL A 236 -17.95 17.79 -0.27
C VAL A 236 -18.37 17.88 1.19
N ALA A 237 -19.67 17.97 1.46
CA ALA A 237 -20.15 17.92 2.83
C ALA A 237 -19.88 16.54 3.46
N LEU A 238 -19.66 16.45 4.77
CA LEU A 238 -19.34 15.19 5.44
C LEU A 238 -20.37 14.08 5.18
N ASP A 239 -21.66 14.42 5.18
CA ASP A 239 -22.71 13.45 4.87
C ASP A 239 -22.70 13.01 3.40
N GLU A 240 -22.24 13.86 2.48
CA GLU A 240 -22.01 13.48 1.08
C GLU A 240 -20.83 12.53 0.96
N LEU A 241 -19.69 12.83 1.59
CA LEU A 241 -18.52 11.95 1.62
C LEU A 241 -18.90 10.54 2.11
N ARG A 242 -19.63 10.46 3.23
CA ARG A 242 -20.12 9.19 3.79
C ARG A 242 -21.02 8.43 2.83
N ARG A 243 -21.92 9.13 2.11
CA ARG A 243 -22.79 8.53 1.10
C ARG A 243 -21.99 8.03 -0.10
N MET A 244 -21.01 8.79 -0.57
CA MET A 244 -20.17 8.42 -1.71
C MET A 244 -19.33 7.18 -1.39
N VAL A 245 -18.67 7.14 -0.24
CA VAL A 245 -17.89 5.96 0.20
C VAL A 245 -18.78 4.72 0.32
N ARG A 246 -19.93 4.84 1.00
CA ARG A 246 -20.88 3.72 1.10
C ARG A 246 -21.36 3.26 -0.27
N GLY A 247 -21.73 4.19 -1.14
CA GLY A 247 -22.21 3.90 -2.48
C GLY A 247 -21.16 3.23 -3.36
N ALA A 248 -19.88 3.60 -3.22
CA ALA A 248 -18.77 2.95 -3.91
C ALA A 248 -18.65 1.48 -3.49
N LEU A 249 -18.62 1.22 -2.17
CA LEU A 249 -18.54 -0.14 -1.63
C LEU A 249 -19.74 -1.01 -2.04
N GLU A 250 -20.96 -0.48 -1.98
CA GLU A 250 -22.19 -1.18 -2.38
C GLU A 250 -22.24 -1.49 -3.89
N GLN A 251 -21.49 -0.74 -4.71
CA GLN A 251 -21.38 -0.94 -6.16
C GLN A 251 -20.16 -1.77 -6.57
N GLY A 252 -19.39 -2.30 -5.61
CA GLY A 252 -18.25 -3.17 -5.90
C GLY A 252 -16.91 -2.46 -6.08
N TYR A 253 -16.80 -1.19 -5.69
CA TYR A 253 -15.55 -0.42 -5.73
C TYR A 253 -14.92 -0.37 -4.34
N THR A 254 -13.60 -0.53 -4.27
CA THR A 254 -12.82 -0.25 -3.05
C THR A 254 -12.52 1.25 -2.95
N VAL A 255 -11.90 1.69 -1.85
CA VAL A 255 -11.48 3.08 -1.65
C VAL A 255 -10.06 3.13 -1.10
N ALA A 256 -9.22 4.01 -1.65
CA ALA A 256 -7.98 4.42 -0.99
C ALA A 256 -8.33 5.46 0.08
N TRP A 257 -7.84 5.27 1.32
CA TRP A 257 -8.27 6.06 2.46
C TRP A 257 -7.07 6.62 3.24
N ASP A 258 -6.89 7.94 3.14
CA ASP A 258 -5.98 8.71 3.98
C ASP A 258 -6.70 9.11 5.29
N ALA A 259 -6.11 8.74 6.44
CA ALA A 259 -6.67 9.03 7.76
C ALA A 259 -5.58 9.29 8.81
N ASP A 260 -5.92 10.08 9.83
CA ASP A 260 -5.15 10.13 11.07
C ASP A 260 -5.40 8.84 11.87
N VAL A 261 -4.32 8.14 12.23
CA VAL A 261 -4.34 6.87 12.98
C VAL A 261 -3.65 6.99 14.35
N SER A 262 -3.42 8.22 14.83
CA SER A 262 -2.74 8.48 16.10
C SER A 262 -3.64 8.34 17.34
N GLU A 263 -4.94 8.11 17.14
CA GLU A 263 -5.90 7.81 18.20
C GLU A 263 -5.78 6.35 18.65
N LYS A 264 -5.77 6.12 19.97
CA LYS A 264 -5.43 4.80 20.55
C LYS A 264 -6.52 3.74 20.44
N GLY A 265 -7.72 4.09 19.96
CA GLY A 265 -8.88 3.19 19.91
C GLY A 265 -9.51 2.92 21.27
#